data_AF-A0A4U7KPB7-F1
#
_entry.id   AF-A0A4U7KPB7-F1
#
_cell.length_a   1.000
_cell.length_b   1.000
_cell.length_c   1.000
_cell.angle_alpha   90.00
_cell.angle_beta   90.00
_cell.angle_gamma   90.00
#
_symmetry.space_group_name_H-M   'P 1'
#
loop_
_entity.id
_entity.type
_entity.pdbx_description
1 polymer ?
#
loop_
_entity_poly.entity_id
_entity_poly.type
_entity_poly.pdbx_seq_one_letter_code
_entity_poly.pdbx_strand_id
1 'polypeptide(L)'
;MPEPTLTNGRTATDSAQDSNDTATVSTPLELLKAVREVQERRISVWREYDDAFDTFLNPTNSSTIQAPVNGSHNNSDTHSTAEPSAPGSGPSTGRGCAGCSSTTVPLSADLLAQILQITTQALIECGHRLRTIQTELAHSDSPSLATLVDQIQLKENALLRSVVQRDQLRKTTLKPSEDDEAERDDGEEARAKIAQLDEAVKEIRAEITELMQEVYAESLELQLADA
;
A
#
# COMPACT_ATOMS: atom_id res chain seq x y z
N MET A 1 26.58 70.08 -15.82
CA MET A 1 27.30 69.46 -16.96
C MET A 1 27.72 68.07 -16.53
N PRO A 2 27.28 66.96 -17.15
CA PRO A 2 26.09 66.68 -17.97
C PRO A 2 25.19 65.56 -17.38
N GLU A 3 24.00 65.38 -17.96
CA GLU A 3 23.05 64.27 -17.76
C GLU A 3 23.49 62.97 -18.52
N PRO A 4 22.57 62.05 -18.89
CA PRO A 4 22.35 60.72 -18.32
C PRO A 4 22.86 59.61 -19.27
N THR A 5 22.69 58.34 -18.94
CA THR A 5 22.81 57.26 -19.94
C THR A 5 21.51 56.48 -20.01
N LEU A 6 20.70 56.88 -21.00
CA LEU A 6 19.74 56.02 -21.67
C LEU A 6 20.51 55.04 -22.55
N THR A 7 20.27 53.75 -22.40
CA THR A 7 20.39 52.80 -23.51
C THR A 7 19.02 52.20 -23.77
N ASN A 8 18.52 52.54 -24.95
CA ASN A 8 17.22 52.21 -25.49
C ASN A 8 17.44 51.22 -26.65
N GLY A 9 16.57 50.22 -26.77
CA GLY A 9 16.50 49.31 -27.93
C GLY A 9 15.47 48.20 -27.67
N ARG A 10 14.17 48.44 -27.89
CA ARG A 10 13.38 48.12 -29.12
C ARG A 10 13.58 46.67 -29.60
N THR A 11 12.58 45.84 -29.90
CA THR A 11 11.13 46.02 -30.09
C THR A 11 10.47 44.63 -30.22
N ALA A 12 9.27 44.51 -29.63
CA ALA A 12 8.10 43.75 -30.10
C ALA A 12 8.27 42.47 -30.94
N THR A 13 7.89 41.33 -30.34
CA THR A 13 6.95 40.33 -30.89
C THR A 13 6.71 39.33 -29.75
N ASP A 14 5.59 39.43 -29.05
CA ASP A 14 4.35 38.75 -29.43
C ASP A 14 4.54 37.22 -29.41
N SER A 15 4.36 36.66 -28.21
CA SER A 15 3.76 35.35 -27.99
C SER A 15 3.52 35.26 -26.50
N ALA A 16 2.26 35.54 -26.15
CA ALA A 16 1.66 35.08 -24.93
C ALA A 16 2.00 33.59 -24.75
N GLN A 17 2.90 33.31 -23.82
CA GLN A 17 2.88 32.07 -23.09
C GLN A 17 2.51 32.43 -21.66
N ASP A 18 1.33 33.05 -21.58
CA ASP A 18 0.42 32.88 -20.46
C ASP A 18 0.08 31.38 -20.47
N SER A 19 1.02 30.58 -19.99
CA SER A 19 0.71 29.28 -19.42
C SER A 19 -0.14 29.58 -18.19
N ASN A 20 -1.41 29.91 -18.46
CA ASN A 20 -2.52 29.49 -17.63
C ASN A 20 -2.46 27.95 -17.56
N ASP A 21 -1.46 27.43 -16.85
CA ASP A 21 -1.77 26.54 -15.76
C ASP A 21 -2.54 27.40 -14.76
N THR A 22 -3.79 27.74 -15.07
CA THR A 22 -4.82 27.66 -14.05
C THR A 22 -4.78 26.20 -13.63
N ALA A 23 -3.84 25.89 -12.73
CA ALA A 23 -3.96 24.75 -11.85
C ALA A 23 -5.35 24.95 -11.27
N THR A 24 -6.31 24.21 -11.81
CA THR A 24 -7.68 24.19 -11.32
C THR A 24 -7.53 23.87 -9.86
N VAL A 25 -7.72 24.89 -9.01
CA VAL A 25 -7.57 24.73 -7.57
C VAL A 25 -8.56 23.65 -7.20
N SER A 26 -8.04 22.51 -6.74
CA SER A 26 -8.86 21.36 -6.39
C SER A 26 -9.90 21.82 -5.38
N THR A 27 -11.16 21.52 -5.63
CA THR A 27 -12.22 21.85 -4.67
C THR A 27 -12.00 21.04 -3.38
N PRO A 28 -12.44 21.54 -2.21
CA PRO A 28 -12.37 20.77 -0.96
C PRO A 28 -12.98 19.36 -1.08
N LEU A 29 -14.07 19.23 -1.84
CA LEU A 29 -14.71 17.94 -2.11
C LEU A 29 -13.82 16.99 -2.93
N GLU A 30 -13.13 17.47 -3.96
CA GLU A 30 -12.17 16.68 -4.75
C GLU A 30 -10.98 16.26 -3.90
N LEU A 31 -10.50 17.14 -3.02
CA LEU A 31 -9.43 16.84 -2.08
C LEU A 31 -9.84 15.75 -1.08
N LEU A 32 -11.05 15.80 -0.50
CA LEU A 32 -11.53 14.74 0.38
C LEU A 32 -11.75 13.40 -0.36
N LYS A 33 -12.19 13.42 -1.62
CA LYS A 33 -12.23 12.21 -2.46
C LYS A 33 -10.83 11.62 -2.63
N ALA A 34 -9.82 12.45 -2.87
CA ALA A 34 -8.44 12.01 -2.96
C ALA A 34 -7.90 11.46 -1.63
N VAL A 35 -8.30 11.99 -0.47
CA VAL A 35 -7.97 11.40 0.85
C VAL A 35 -8.47 9.96 0.92
N ARG A 36 -9.71 9.71 0.50
CA ARG A 36 -10.29 8.36 0.50
C ARG A 36 -9.53 7.41 -0.41
N GLU A 37 -9.22 7.81 -1.64
CA GLU A 37 -8.44 6.99 -2.57
C GLU A 37 -7.06 6.62 -1.99
N VAL A 38 -6.38 7.58 -1.36
CA VAL A 38 -5.09 7.32 -0.73
C VAL A 38 -5.23 6.32 0.42
N GLN A 39 -6.29 6.45 1.21
CA GLN A 39 -6.56 5.57 2.34
C GLN A 39 -6.93 4.14 1.89
N GLU A 40 -7.74 4.00 0.84
CA GLU A 40 -8.04 2.70 0.24
C GLU A 40 -6.77 2.02 -0.29
N ARG A 41 -5.92 2.76 -1.01
CA ARG A 41 -4.62 2.25 -1.48
C ARG A 41 -3.75 1.81 -0.32
N ARG A 42 -3.65 2.62 0.73
CA ARG A 42 -2.85 2.31 1.92
C ARG A 42 -3.36 1.07 2.65
N ILE A 43 -4.67 0.90 2.79
CA ILE A 43 -5.27 -0.30 3.37
C ILE A 43 -4.93 -1.54 2.53
N SER A 44 -5.01 -1.45 1.20
CA SER A 44 -4.64 -2.55 0.30
C SER A 44 -3.17 -2.95 0.50
N VAL A 45 -2.27 -1.97 0.51
CA VAL A 45 -0.82 -2.17 0.72
C VAL A 45 -0.54 -2.83 2.08
N TRP A 46 -1.24 -2.42 3.14
CA TRP A 46 -1.10 -3.04 4.46
C TRP A 46 -1.58 -4.49 4.47
N ARG A 47 -2.69 -4.80 3.80
CA ARG A 47 -3.19 -6.19 3.70
C ARG A 47 -2.22 -7.10 2.97
N GLU A 48 -1.67 -6.64 1.84
CA GLU A 48 -0.66 -7.39 1.08
C GLU A 48 0.60 -7.64 1.91
N TYR A 49 1.02 -6.63 2.70
CA TYR A 49 2.15 -6.78 3.62
C TYR A 49 1.88 -7.78 4.75
N ASP A 50 0.75 -7.65 5.46
CA ASP A 50 0.38 -8.53 6.56
C ASP A 50 0.27 -9.99 6.06
N ASP A 51 -0.32 -10.23 4.88
CA ASP A 51 -0.43 -11.56 4.25
C ASP A 51 0.94 -12.17 3.88
N ALA A 52 1.82 -11.36 3.28
CA ALA A 52 3.18 -11.79 2.96
C ALA A 52 4.00 -12.10 4.22
N PHE A 53 3.85 -11.28 5.26
CA PHE A 53 4.57 -11.46 6.52
C PHE A 53 4.08 -12.69 7.29
N ASP A 54 2.77 -12.92 7.34
CA ASP A 54 2.19 -14.12 7.97
C ASP A 54 2.57 -15.40 7.22
N THR A 55 2.61 -15.38 5.88
CA THR A 55 3.09 -16.49 5.06
C THR A 55 4.57 -16.79 5.31
N PHE A 56 5.38 -15.75 5.53
CA PHE A 56 6.80 -15.92 5.86
C PHE A 56 7.01 -16.50 7.26
N LEU A 57 6.22 -16.07 8.25
CA LEU A 57 6.30 -16.61 9.61
C LEU A 57 5.73 -18.03 9.73
N ASN A 58 4.69 -18.36 8.95
CA ASN A 58 3.98 -19.64 9.01
C ASN A 58 3.93 -20.34 7.64
N PRO A 59 5.08 -20.75 7.06
CA PRO A 59 5.13 -21.33 5.72
C PRO A 59 4.32 -22.64 5.56
N THR A 60 3.94 -23.28 6.67
CA THR A 60 3.17 -24.54 6.69
C THR A 60 1.65 -24.34 6.62
N ASN A 61 1.15 -23.10 6.84
CA ASN A 61 -0.29 -22.81 6.94
C ASN A 61 -0.88 -22.14 5.68
N SER A 62 -0.09 -21.86 4.64
CA SER A 62 -0.52 -21.17 3.41
C SER A 62 -1.33 -22.04 2.42
N SER A 63 -2.02 -23.08 2.91
CA SER A 63 -2.81 -24.00 2.06
C SER A 63 -4.24 -23.53 1.77
N THR A 64 -4.60 -22.29 2.10
CA THR A 64 -5.93 -21.76 1.76
C THR A 64 -5.81 -20.34 1.24
N ILE A 65 -6.18 -20.19 -0.03
CA ILE A 65 -6.36 -18.95 -0.80
C ILE A 65 -5.12 -18.54 -1.63
N GLN A 66 -5.05 -19.08 -2.86
CA GLN A 66 -4.50 -18.31 -3.98
C GLN A 66 -5.49 -18.34 -5.15
N ALA A 67 -5.98 -17.16 -5.51
CA ALA A 67 -6.51 -16.88 -6.83
C ALA A 67 -5.34 -16.91 -7.85
N PRO A 68 -5.55 -17.39 -9.08
CA PRO A 68 -4.46 -17.58 -10.03
C PRO A 68 -3.98 -16.22 -10.58
N VAL A 69 -2.76 -15.83 -10.23
CA VAL A 69 -2.00 -14.79 -10.95
C VAL A 69 -1.64 -15.32 -12.33
N ASN A 70 -2.42 -14.89 -13.33
CA ASN A 70 -2.24 -15.22 -14.73
C ASN A 70 -1.00 -14.49 -15.30
N GLY A 71 0.18 -15.07 -15.05
CA GLY A 71 1.44 -14.65 -15.66
C GLY A 71 1.52 -15.11 -17.11
N SER A 72 0.93 -14.34 -18.02
CA SER A 72 1.03 -14.52 -19.47
C SER A 72 2.50 -14.52 -19.93
N HIS A 73 3.11 -15.71 -20.06
CA HIS A 73 4.34 -15.91 -20.82
C HIS A 73 3.98 -16.26 -22.26
N ASN A 74 4.21 -15.27 -23.11
CA ASN A 74 4.23 -15.39 -24.56
C ASN A 74 5.25 -16.46 -24.96
N ASN A 75 4.82 -17.55 -25.60
CA ASN A 75 5.75 -18.41 -26.33
C ASN A 75 5.17 -18.67 -27.72
N SER A 76 5.77 -18.00 -28.69
CA SER A 76 5.55 -18.14 -30.12
C SER A 76 6.04 -19.51 -30.61
N ASP A 77 5.14 -20.18 -31.33
CA ASP A 77 5.35 -21.05 -32.50
C ASP A 77 6.51 -22.05 -32.49
N THR A 78 6.18 -23.35 -32.54
CA THR A 78 6.58 -24.19 -33.69
C THR A 78 5.79 -25.51 -33.78
N HIS A 79 4.99 -25.60 -34.85
CA HIS A 79 4.60 -26.77 -35.65
C HIS A 79 4.01 -28.03 -35.00
N SER A 80 2.68 -28.15 -35.13
CA SER A 80 1.94 -29.41 -35.27
C SER A 80 2.07 -29.99 -36.68
N THR A 81 2.24 -31.31 -36.74
CA THR A 81 1.79 -32.18 -37.85
C THR A 81 1.36 -33.54 -37.28
N ALA A 82 0.04 -33.79 -37.29
CA ALA A 82 -0.69 -34.98 -37.77
C ALA A 82 0.00 -36.37 -37.70
N GLU A 83 -0.60 -37.52 -37.34
CA GLU A 83 -1.96 -37.97 -36.97
C GLU A 83 -1.83 -39.51 -36.58
N PRO A 84 -2.85 -40.41 -36.59
CA PRO A 84 -3.33 -41.13 -35.39
C PRO A 84 -3.22 -42.68 -35.44
N SER A 85 -3.49 -43.37 -34.32
CA SER A 85 -4.05 -44.74 -34.29
C SER A 85 -4.71 -45.07 -32.93
N ALA A 86 -5.97 -45.51 -33.00
CA ALA A 86 -6.86 -45.91 -31.90
C ALA A 86 -6.72 -47.42 -31.57
N PRO A 87 -7.65 -48.07 -30.82
CA PRO A 87 -8.21 -47.80 -29.49
C PRO A 87 -8.00 -48.98 -28.52
N GLY A 88 -7.93 -48.72 -27.22
CA GLY A 88 -7.92 -49.76 -26.18
C GLY A 88 -8.90 -49.44 -25.07
N SER A 89 -10.09 -50.04 -25.11
CA SER A 89 -11.12 -49.92 -24.08
C SER A 89 -10.68 -50.62 -22.79
N GLY A 90 -10.64 -49.87 -21.68
CA GLY A 90 -10.56 -50.39 -20.32
C GLY A 90 -11.45 -49.55 -19.40
N PRO A 91 -12.45 -50.13 -18.72
CA PRO A 91 -13.28 -49.40 -17.78
C PRO A 91 -12.67 -49.55 -16.39
N SER A 92 -12.14 -48.48 -15.81
CA SER A 92 -12.13 -48.32 -14.35
C SER A 92 -11.49 -47.01 -13.93
N THR A 93 -12.16 -46.40 -12.96
CA THR A 93 -11.63 -45.46 -11.96
C THR A 93 -11.16 -44.12 -12.48
N GLY A 94 -11.99 -43.12 -12.17
CA GLY A 94 -11.62 -41.71 -12.18
C GLY A 94 -10.26 -41.53 -11.52
N ARG A 95 -9.27 -41.27 -12.35
CA ARG A 95 -7.93 -40.90 -11.93
C ARG A 95 -8.01 -39.44 -11.52
N GLY A 96 -8.40 -39.25 -10.26
CA GLY A 96 -8.33 -37.96 -9.60
C GLY A 96 -6.96 -37.35 -9.87
N CYS A 97 -6.98 -36.06 -10.22
CA CYS A 97 -5.80 -35.20 -10.19
C CYS A 97 -5.39 -35.01 -8.71
N ALA A 98 -4.88 -36.08 -8.11
CA ALA A 98 -4.19 -36.06 -6.82
C ALA A 98 -2.74 -35.72 -7.14
N GLY A 99 -2.45 -34.42 -7.22
CA GLY A 99 -1.09 -33.97 -7.52
C GLY A 99 -0.95 -32.65 -8.26
N CYS A 100 -1.88 -31.71 -8.12
CA CYS A 100 -1.45 -30.32 -8.12
C CYS A 100 -0.73 -30.09 -6.79
N SER A 101 0.52 -30.53 -6.71
CA SER A 101 1.46 -30.00 -5.73
C SER A 101 1.57 -28.51 -6.04
N SER A 102 0.67 -27.71 -5.47
CA SER A 102 1.00 -26.34 -5.12
C SER A 102 2.07 -26.48 -4.05
N THR A 103 3.32 -26.69 -4.49
CA THR A 103 4.48 -26.25 -3.74
C THR A 103 4.30 -24.75 -3.60
N THR A 104 3.63 -24.34 -2.53
CA THR A 104 3.80 -23.01 -1.96
C THR A 104 5.27 -22.95 -1.59
N VAL A 105 6.08 -22.45 -2.53
CA VAL A 105 7.50 -22.21 -2.26
C VAL A 105 7.50 -21.28 -1.05
N PRO A 106 8.08 -21.70 0.09
CA PRO A 106 8.16 -20.83 1.25
C PRO A 106 8.79 -19.51 0.79
N LEU A 107 8.16 -18.38 1.12
CA LEU A 107 8.66 -17.07 0.72
C LEU A 107 10.12 -16.97 1.16
N SER A 108 11.03 -16.84 0.19
CA SER A 108 12.45 -16.68 0.49
C SER A 108 12.64 -15.36 1.24
N ALA A 109 13.70 -15.27 2.04
CA ALA A 109 14.06 -14.03 2.73
C ALA A 109 14.24 -12.87 1.73
N ASP A 110 14.71 -13.16 0.51
CA ASP A 110 14.88 -12.19 -0.57
C ASP A 110 13.54 -11.68 -1.11
N LEU A 111 12.54 -12.56 -1.25
CA LEU A 111 11.20 -12.16 -1.69
C LEU A 111 10.47 -11.33 -0.62
N LEU A 112 10.60 -11.68 0.66
CA LEU A 112 10.06 -10.85 1.74
C LEU A 112 10.73 -9.47 1.77
N ALA A 113 12.06 -9.40 1.56
CA ALA A 113 12.78 -8.13 1.49
C ALA A 113 12.29 -7.27 0.31
N GLN A 114 12.01 -7.89 -0.84
CA GLN A 114 11.42 -7.20 -1.99
C GLN A 114 10.01 -6.68 -1.69
N ILE A 115 9.14 -7.50 -1.07
CA ILE A 115 7.79 -7.09 -0.66
C ILE A 115 7.88 -5.91 0.31
N LEU A 116 8.71 -6.02 1.35
CA LEU A 116 8.93 -4.93 2.32
C LEU A 116 9.37 -3.64 1.63
N GLN A 117 10.26 -3.71 0.63
CA GLN A 117 10.70 -2.55 -0.13
C GLN A 117 9.55 -1.92 -0.92
N ILE A 118 8.74 -2.72 -1.62
CA ILE A 118 7.60 -2.24 -2.41
C ILE A 118 6.53 -1.62 -1.50
N THR A 119 6.15 -2.31 -0.42
CA THR A 119 5.19 -1.82 0.58
C THR A 119 5.68 -0.51 1.19
N THR A 120 6.95 -0.43 1.58
CA THR A 120 7.53 0.80 2.17
C THR A 120 7.43 1.96 1.19
N GLN A 121 7.80 1.74 -0.09
CA GLN A 121 7.72 2.76 -1.11
C GLN A 121 6.28 3.24 -1.33
N ALA A 122 5.32 2.32 -1.40
CA ALA A 122 3.90 2.64 -1.57
C ALA A 122 3.33 3.41 -0.36
N LEU A 123 3.73 3.07 0.87
CA LEU A 123 3.31 3.78 2.09
C LEU A 123 3.88 5.20 2.15
N ILE A 124 5.13 5.40 1.70
CA ILE A 124 5.76 6.72 1.56
C ILE A 124 5.03 7.55 0.52
N GLU A 125 4.72 6.98 -0.64
CA GLU A 125 3.95 7.64 -1.70
C GLU A 125 2.58 8.11 -1.18
N CYS A 126 1.85 7.24 -0.46
CA CYS A 126 0.59 7.60 0.18
C CYS A 126 0.77 8.76 1.17
N GLY A 127 1.85 8.74 1.96
CA GLY A 127 2.16 9.80 2.92
C GLY A 127 2.48 11.14 2.25
N HIS A 128 3.19 11.13 1.13
CA HIS A 128 3.44 12.35 0.34
C HIS A 128 2.16 12.89 -0.27
N ARG A 129 1.32 12.03 -0.87
CA ARG A 129 0.05 12.46 -1.47
C ARG A 129 -0.88 13.07 -0.41
N LEU A 130 -0.99 12.48 0.79
CA LEU A 130 -1.75 13.06 1.90
C LEU A 130 -1.22 14.43 2.34
N ARG A 131 0.11 14.61 2.41
CA ARG A 131 0.70 15.91 2.75
C ARG A 131 0.40 16.98 1.70
N THR A 132 0.43 16.63 0.42
CA THR A 132 0.03 17.55 -0.66
C THR A 132 -1.43 17.96 -0.49
N ILE A 133 -2.33 16.99 -0.29
CA ILE A 133 -3.76 17.25 -0.06
C ILE A 133 -3.99 18.14 1.16
N GLN A 134 -3.33 17.84 2.28
CA GLN A 134 -3.37 18.67 3.49
C GLN A 134 -2.96 20.12 3.20
N THR A 135 -1.90 20.31 2.43
CA THR A 135 -1.39 21.63 2.07
C THR A 135 -2.40 22.38 1.20
N GLU A 136 -3.01 21.72 0.21
CA GLU A 136 -4.07 22.31 -0.61
C GLU A 136 -5.31 22.68 0.23
N LEU A 137 -5.76 21.77 1.11
CA LEU A 137 -6.88 22.04 2.02
C LEU A 137 -6.61 23.22 2.96
N ALA A 138 -5.39 23.37 3.45
CA ALA A 138 -5.01 24.48 4.34
C ALA A 138 -5.12 25.86 3.67
N HIS A 139 -5.05 25.91 2.34
CA HIS A 139 -5.21 27.13 1.54
C HIS A 139 -6.57 27.20 0.82
N SER A 140 -7.46 26.25 1.10
CA SER A 140 -8.82 26.22 0.56
C SER A 140 -9.80 26.98 1.47
N ASP A 141 -11.06 27.07 1.04
CA ASP A 141 -12.16 27.67 1.83
C ASP A 141 -12.54 26.84 3.07
N SER A 142 -11.94 25.66 3.27
CA SER A 142 -12.22 24.75 4.39
C SER A 142 -10.94 24.26 5.10
N PRO A 143 -10.17 25.16 5.74
CA PRO A 143 -8.89 24.82 6.37
C PRO A 143 -9.03 23.87 7.57
N SER A 144 -10.22 23.76 8.17
CA SER A 144 -10.51 22.76 9.21
C SER A 144 -10.29 21.32 8.71
N LEU A 145 -10.60 21.05 7.44
CA LEU A 145 -10.39 19.73 6.82
C LEU A 145 -8.91 19.35 6.73
N ALA A 146 -8.01 20.34 6.62
CA ALA A 146 -6.58 20.08 6.66
C ALA A 146 -6.15 19.52 8.04
N THR A 147 -6.82 19.93 9.11
CA THR A 147 -6.58 19.41 10.48
C THR A 147 -7.01 17.94 10.58
N LEU A 148 -8.15 17.58 9.99
CA LEU A 148 -8.62 16.20 9.93
C LEU A 148 -7.62 15.30 9.19
N VAL A 149 -7.13 15.75 8.04
CA VAL A 149 -6.10 15.02 7.26
C VAL A 149 -4.78 14.91 8.03
N ASP A 150 -4.38 15.95 8.77
CA ASP A 150 -3.18 15.92 9.62
C ASP A 150 -3.29 14.87 10.73
N GLN A 151 -4.46 14.77 11.38
CA GLN A 151 -4.73 13.76 12.41
C GLN A 151 -4.63 12.34 11.83
N ILE A 152 -5.22 12.10 10.65
CA ILE A 152 -5.10 10.82 9.94
C ILE A 152 -3.62 10.51 9.70
N GLN A 153 -2.85 11.46 9.17
CA GLN A 153 -1.43 11.28 8.90
C GLN A 153 -0.62 10.99 10.17
N LEU A 154 -0.93 11.64 11.30
CA LEU A 154 -0.30 11.39 12.59
C LEU A 154 -0.52 9.93 13.04
N LYS A 155 -1.78 9.48 13.01
CA LYS A 155 -2.16 8.12 13.40
C LYS A 155 -1.53 7.07 12.50
N GLU A 156 -1.45 7.34 11.20
CA GLU A 156 -0.80 6.44 10.23
C GLU A 156 0.70 6.28 10.47
N ASN A 157 1.39 7.36 10.85
CA ASN A 157 2.79 7.27 11.23
C ASN A 157 2.98 6.49 12.54
N ALA A 158 2.05 6.61 13.50
CA ALA A 158 2.05 5.82 14.72
C ALA A 158 1.80 4.33 14.43
N LEU A 159 0.86 4.02 13.52
CA LEU A 159 0.57 2.67 13.04
C LEU A 159 1.83 2.05 12.43
N LEU A 160 2.46 2.72 11.48
CA LEU A 160 3.67 2.24 10.82
C LEU A 160 4.78 1.90 11.82
N ARG A 161 5.04 2.78 12.80
CA ARG A 161 6.05 2.52 13.84
C ARG A 161 5.71 1.30 14.68
N SER A 162 4.45 1.17 15.09
CA SER A 162 3.99 0.06 15.93
C SER A 162 4.09 -1.27 15.19
N VAL A 163 3.71 -1.30 13.91
CA VAL A 163 3.83 -2.48 13.04
C VAL A 163 5.30 -2.87 12.85
N VAL A 164 6.17 -1.92 12.50
CA VAL A 164 7.61 -2.21 12.31
C VAL A 164 8.23 -2.76 13.59
N GLN A 165 7.94 -2.18 14.75
CA GLN A 165 8.45 -2.66 16.04
C GLN A 165 7.94 -4.07 16.36
N ARG A 166 6.64 -4.32 16.13
CA ARG A 166 6.02 -5.63 16.34
C ARG A 166 6.69 -6.68 15.47
N ASP A 167 6.90 -6.37 14.19
CA ASP A 167 7.38 -7.32 13.21
C ASP A 167 8.88 -7.59 13.35
N GLN A 168 9.66 -6.60 13.79
CA GLN A 168 11.04 -6.82 14.23
C GLN A 168 11.10 -7.81 15.42
N LEU A 169 10.23 -7.63 16.43
CA LEU A 169 10.16 -8.54 17.58
C LEU A 169 9.67 -9.93 17.17
N ARG A 170 8.63 -10.03 16.34
CA ARG A 170 8.13 -11.31 15.83
C ARG A 170 9.24 -12.05 15.06
N LYS A 171 10.01 -11.34 14.25
CA LYS A 171 11.14 -11.94 13.51
C LYS A 171 12.23 -12.48 14.43
N THR A 172 12.55 -11.81 15.54
CA THR A 172 13.56 -12.28 16.50
C THR A 172 13.05 -13.38 17.43
N THR A 173 11.76 -13.36 17.79
CA THR A 173 11.17 -14.28 18.77
C THR A 173 10.56 -15.54 18.16
N LEU A 174 10.03 -15.47 16.93
CA LEU A 174 9.33 -16.58 16.27
C LEU A 174 10.17 -17.31 15.23
N LYS A 175 11.30 -16.73 14.79
CA LYS A 175 12.24 -17.45 13.94
C LYS A 175 13.24 -18.18 14.85
N PRO A 176 13.19 -19.52 14.96
CA PRO A 176 14.16 -20.25 15.78
C PRO A 176 15.53 -20.11 15.12
N SER A 177 16.45 -19.38 15.75
CA SER A 177 17.87 -19.62 15.52
C SER A 177 18.18 -20.98 16.14
N GLU A 178 18.85 -21.87 15.41
CA GLU A 178 19.14 -23.26 15.85
C GLU A 178 20.06 -23.34 17.08
N ASP A 179 20.50 -22.21 17.67
CA ASP A 179 21.57 -22.15 18.67
C ASP A 179 21.18 -21.66 20.09
N ASP A 180 19.94 -21.22 20.37
CA ASP A 180 19.63 -20.53 21.65
C ASP A 180 18.66 -21.31 22.55
N GLU A 181 19.17 -22.28 23.32
CA GLU A 181 18.46 -22.89 24.45
C GLU A 181 18.52 -22.04 25.75
N ALA A 182 19.13 -20.84 25.72
CA ALA A 182 19.42 -20.05 26.91
C ALA A 182 18.39 -18.96 27.30
N GLU A 183 17.44 -18.59 26.44
CA GLU A 183 16.57 -17.40 26.62
C GLU A 183 15.08 -17.72 26.86
N ARG A 184 14.75 -18.52 27.89
CA ARG A 184 13.34 -18.81 28.21
C ARG A 184 12.60 -17.64 28.88
N ASP A 185 13.30 -16.74 29.58
CA ASP A 185 12.71 -15.59 30.29
C ASP A 185 12.45 -14.41 29.32
N ASP A 186 13.41 -14.12 28.42
CA ASP A 186 13.28 -13.07 27.40
C ASP A 186 12.16 -13.37 26.38
N GLY A 187 11.86 -14.64 26.16
CA GLY A 187 10.77 -15.07 25.28
C GLY A 187 9.37 -14.70 25.79
N GLU A 188 9.15 -14.67 27.11
CA GLU A 188 7.85 -14.29 27.69
C GLU A 188 7.65 -12.77 27.65
N GLU A 189 8.70 -11.99 27.98
CA GLU A 189 8.67 -10.52 27.85
C GLU A 189 8.45 -10.09 26.40
N ALA A 190 9.16 -10.71 25.44
CA ALA A 190 8.99 -10.40 24.03
C ALA A 190 7.57 -10.71 23.53
N ARG A 191 6.97 -11.82 23.97
CA ARG A 191 5.57 -12.16 23.65
C ARG A 191 4.58 -11.16 24.23
N ALA A 192 4.78 -10.75 25.49
CA ALA A 192 3.94 -9.72 26.11
C ALA A 192 4.02 -8.39 25.34
N LYS A 193 5.21 -7.99 24.91
CA LYS A 193 5.43 -6.78 24.12
C LYS A 193 4.82 -6.85 22.72
N ILE A 194 4.89 -8.01 22.05
CA ILE A 194 4.20 -8.26 20.79
C ILE A 194 2.69 -8.08 20.97
N ALA A 195 2.10 -8.66 22.03
CA ALA A 195 0.67 -8.52 22.32
C ALA A 195 0.25 -7.06 22.59
N GLN A 196 1.08 -6.29 23.31
CA GLN A 196 0.83 -4.86 23.52
C GLN A 196 0.85 -4.07 22.19
N LEU A 197 1.81 -4.37 21.32
CA LEU A 197 1.90 -3.73 20.01
C LEU A 197 0.74 -4.13 19.09
N ASP A 198 0.25 -5.36 19.18
CA ASP A 198 -0.94 -5.80 18.44
C ASP A 198 -2.20 -5.04 18.89
N GLU A 199 -2.40 -4.83 20.19
CA GLU A 199 -3.54 -4.05 20.66
C GLU A 199 -3.39 -2.57 20.27
N ALA A 200 -2.18 -2.00 20.36
CA ALA A 200 -1.93 -0.63 19.89
C ALA A 200 -2.20 -0.48 18.38
N VAL A 201 -1.79 -1.44 17.56
CA VAL A 201 -2.08 -1.45 16.12
C VAL A 201 -3.58 -1.47 15.87
N LYS A 202 -4.33 -2.28 16.61
CA LYS A 202 -5.78 -2.39 16.50
C LYS A 202 -6.50 -1.10 16.93
N GLU A 203 -6.08 -0.52 18.05
CA GLU A 203 -6.60 0.77 18.55
C GLU A 203 -6.38 1.87 17.52
N ILE A 204 -5.14 2.03 17.02
CA ILE A 204 -4.83 3.07 16.03
C ILE A 204 -5.63 2.87 14.74
N ARG A 205 -5.85 1.63 14.28
CA ARG A 205 -6.70 1.36 13.10
C ARG A 205 -8.17 1.73 13.34
N ALA A 206 -8.67 1.56 14.56
CA ALA A 206 -10.01 1.99 14.94
C ALA A 206 -10.12 3.52 14.91
N GLU A 207 -9.16 4.23 15.49
CA GLU A 207 -9.10 5.70 15.46
C GLU A 207 -9.01 6.25 14.03
N ILE A 208 -8.20 5.64 13.16
CA ILE A 208 -8.15 6.01 11.73
C ILE A 208 -9.52 5.80 11.07
N THR A 209 -10.23 4.72 11.42
CA THR A 209 -11.56 4.44 10.87
C THR A 209 -12.57 5.50 11.30
N GLU A 210 -12.52 5.96 12.55
CA GLU A 210 -13.35 7.06 13.05
C GLU A 210 -13.06 8.36 12.30
N LEU A 211 -11.80 8.73 12.15
CA LEU A 211 -11.41 9.91 11.35
C LEU A 211 -11.86 9.79 9.89
N MET A 212 -11.82 8.59 9.31
CA MET A 212 -12.34 8.36 7.97
C MET A 212 -13.86 8.54 7.89
N GLN A 213 -14.62 8.16 8.93
CA GLN A 213 -16.06 8.44 9.01
C GLN A 213 -16.34 9.95 9.01
N GLU A 214 -15.52 10.74 9.70
CA GLU A 214 -15.59 12.20 9.63
C GLU A 214 -15.32 12.70 8.21
N VAL A 215 -14.30 12.18 7.51
CA VAL A 215 -14.05 12.52 6.09
C VAL A 215 -15.26 12.22 5.20
N TYR A 216 -15.95 11.09 5.43
CA TYR A 216 -17.17 10.75 4.69
C TYR A 216 -18.31 11.72 4.99
N ALA A 217 -18.50 12.10 6.25
CA ALA A 217 -19.53 13.06 6.67
C ALA A 217 -19.30 14.43 6.02
N GLU A 218 -18.08 14.96 6.12
CA GLU A 218 -17.69 16.25 5.52
C GLU A 218 -17.84 16.24 4.00
N SER A 219 -17.47 15.12 3.35
CA SER A 219 -17.66 14.96 1.89
C SER A 219 -19.14 15.03 1.50
N LEU A 220 -20.03 14.48 2.32
CA LEU A 220 -21.47 14.49 2.05
C LEU A 220 -22.06 15.89 2.27
N GLU A 221 -21.64 16.59 3.32
CA GLU A 221 -22.06 17.96 3.60
C GLU A 221 -21.67 18.91 2.46
N LEU A 222 -20.42 18.85 1.99
CA LEU A 222 -19.97 19.63 0.83
C LEU A 222 -20.74 19.29 -0.43
N GLN A 223 -21.02 18.00 -0.68
CA GLN A 223 -21.80 17.59 -1.84
C GLN A 223 -23.24 18.13 -1.81
N LEU A 224 -23.84 18.27 -0.62
CA LEU A 224 -25.16 18.86 -0.45
C LEU A 224 -25.15 20.39 -0.56
N ALA A 225 -24.06 21.04 -0.15
CA ALA A 225 -23.89 22.49 -0.27
C ALA A 225 -23.69 22.94 -1.74
N ASP A 226 -23.11 22.07 -2.58
CA ASP A 226 -22.88 22.32 -4.00
C ASP A 226 -24.09 21.99 -4.92
N ALA A 227 -25.18 21.43 -4.37
CA ALA A 227 -26.37 20.98 -5.11
C ALA A 227 -27.51 22.02 -5.13
#